data_AF-A0A1A0M8T9-F1
#
_entry.id   AF-A0A1A0M8T9-F1
#
_cell.length_a   1.000
_cell.length_b   1.000
_cell.length_c   1.000
_cell.angle_alpha   90.00
_cell.angle_beta   90.00
_cell.angle_gamma   90.00
#
_symmetry.space_group_name_H-M   'P 1'
#
loop_
_entity.id
_entity.type
_entity.pdbx_description
1 polymer ?
#
loop_
_entity_poly.entity_id
_entity_poly.type
_entity_poly.pdbx_seq_one_letter_code
_entity_poly.pdbx_strand_id
1 'polypeptide(L)'
;MMTATRLTIIGGVFLSVLLGWAVGEYSGAAVGLVISIGLGAIKWRGQQVWSWLALWVRRRRPIAWPEPLTVVNDRAGGGIRYQDGVAVVAVQLLGKAHSPTLFTGSTATHTENALDVRDLVPMLRHSLGLTVDSLSLISGGARRRSTGDYPRVYDTLIGTPPYAGQRETWLVVRISALHNAEALRWRRSLGAATLAAGQRITAAMRQQGIRAKVATATDIVEMERRFGRSALDAPDGRWRSVRGDHGWLTTYWYQPDNITAEKLAQAWSMRADGIVHNITLFPGAGVTATVTVRSAQPPTGPPSTMLKTLPGEQLAAVAANLCGPMPRLLGIRRATLNGPLVVPIGPSGVLLGKVSGGNRMMLPLDDAGEFSRVHIAAEDSLAKRIVIRMAAAGERITVHTRNLQRWNSVRMPDIAVVDQPKPVPGTTVSVVDGTLTPAPRPNTLISVGEPGEPYRGTADVLITQTGAATVQVSAAGQVHTVEIELFRAENRYVSAEPTMLRSLELAGAEPL
;
A
#
# COMPACT_ATOMS: atom_id res chain seq x y z
N MET A 1 7.13 30.49 -14.03
CA MET A 1 8.25 29.60 -13.64
C MET A 1 9.38 29.55 -14.68
N MET A 2 9.12 29.48 -15.99
CA MET A 2 10.17 29.56 -17.03
C MET A 2 11.03 30.83 -16.96
N THR A 3 10.46 31.96 -16.52
CA THR A 3 11.13 33.25 -16.37
C THR A 3 12.18 33.27 -15.26
N ALA A 4 11.85 32.76 -14.07
CA ALA A 4 12.79 32.73 -12.94
C ALA A 4 14.00 31.82 -13.22
N THR A 5 13.78 30.63 -13.78
CA THR A 5 14.89 29.72 -14.14
C THR A 5 15.75 30.30 -15.27
N ARG A 6 15.16 31.00 -16.24
CA ARG A 6 15.92 31.73 -17.27
C ARG A 6 16.77 32.84 -16.67
N LEU A 7 16.24 33.63 -15.74
CA LEU A 7 16.97 34.69 -15.04
C LEU A 7 18.15 34.13 -14.23
N THR A 8 17.98 33.01 -13.52
CA THR A 8 19.09 32.36 -12.79
C THR A 8 20.18 31.85 -13.73
N ILE A 9 19.80 31.30 -14.89
CA ILE A 9 20.77 30.83 -15.90
C ILE A 9 21.52 32.02 -16.51
N ILE A 10 20.81 33.09 -16.87
CA ILE A 10 21.42 34.30 -17.44
C ILE A 10 22.38 34.94 -16.42
N GLY A 11 21.96 35.08 -15.17
CA GLY A 11 22.82 35.61 -14.10
C GLY A 11 24.03 34.71 -13.81
N GLY A 12 23.85 33.38 -13.85
CA GLY A 12 24.94 32.42 -13.70
C GLY A 12 25.96 32.49 -14.83
N VAL A 13 25.49 32.59 -16.09
CA VAL A 13 26.36 32.78 -17.27
C VAL A 13 27.14 34.08 -17.14
N PHE A 14 26.49 35.18 -16.77
CA PHE A 14 27.13 36.48 -16.62
C PHE A 14 28.22 36.46 -15.54
N LEU A 15 27.93 35.86 -14.37
CA LEU A 15 28.88 35.76 -13.26
C LEU A 15 30.07 34.86 -13.60
N SER A 16 29.85 33.72 -14.26
CA SER A 16 30.92 32.80 -14.66
C SER A 16 31.80 33.38 -15.77
N VAL A 17 31.24 34.18 -16.69
CA VAL A 17 32.03 34.92 -17.69
C VAL A 17 32.87 36.00 -17.02
N LEU A 18 32.32 36.76 -16.07
CA LEU A 18 33.04 37.77 -15.29
C LEU A 18 34.20 37.17 -14.46
N LEU A 19 33.93 36.06 -13.76
CA LEU A 19 34.94 35.35 -12.97
C LEU A 19 36.01 34.72 -13.87
N GLY A 20 35.61 34.14 -15.01
CA GLY A 20 36.55 33.62 -15.99
C GLY A 20 37.44 34.71 -16.57
N TRP A 21 36.87 35.88 -16.87
CA TRP A 21 37.61 37.04 -17.35
C TRP A 21 38.63 37.55 -16.33
N ALA A 22 38.28 37.58 -15.05
CA ALA A 22 39.19 38.02 -13.98
C ALA A 22 40.42 37.10 -13.79
N VAL A 23 40.33 35.82 -14.17
CA VAL A 23 41.40 34.82 -13.95
C VAL A 23 42.29 34.62 -15.19
N GLY A 24 41.72 34.69 -16.39
CA GLY A 24 42.43 34.36 -17.64
C GLY A 24 42.07 35.24 -18.83
N GLU A 25 41.56 36.44 -18.55
CA GLU A 25 41.14 37.43 -19.56
C GLU A 25 40.20 36.80 -20.60
N TYR A 26 40.44 37.01 -21.90
CA TYR A 26 39.56 36.50 -22.96
C TYR A 26 39.45 34.97 -22.99
N SER A 27 40.54 34.25 -22.66
CA SER A 27 40.55 32.79 -22.65
C SER A 27 39.70 32.24 -21.48
N GLY A 28 39.79 32.86 -20.31
CA GLY A 28 38.97 32.49 -19.15
C GLY A 28 37.50 32.88 -19.32
N ALA A 29 37.19 34.01 -19.96
CA ALA A 29 35.83 34.40 -20.30
C ALA A 29 35.16 33.39 -21.27
N ALA A 30 35.90 32.94 -22.29
CA ALA A 30 35.44 31.93 -23.24
C ALA A 30 35.17 30.58 -22.56
N VAL A 31 36.08 30.12 -21.69
CA VAL A 31 35.89 28.90 -20.90
C VAL A 31 34.69 29.02 -19.96
N GLY A 32 34.54 30.15 -19.27
CA GLY A 32 33.39 30.44 -18.40
C GLY A 32 32.06 30.43 -19.15
N LEU A 33 32.03 30.98 -20.36
CA LEU A 33 30.86 30.96 -21.24
C LEU A 33 30.50 29.52 -21.67
N VAL A 34 31.47 28.75 -22.14
CA VAL A 34 31.28 27.35 -22.57
C VAL A 34 30.77 26.47 -21.43
N ILE A 35 31.37 26.58 -20.24
CA ILE A 35 30.94 25.84 -19.04
C ILE A 35 29.52 26.23 -18.66
N SER A 36 29.17 27.51 -18.72
CA SER A 36 27.84 28.00 -18.33
C SER A 36 26.75 27.59 -19.32
N ILE A 37 27.03 27.64 -20.62
CA ILE A 37 26.13 27.11 -21.65
C ILE A 37 25.98 25.60 -21.48
N GLY A 38 27.08 24.89 -21.23
CA GLY A 38 27.09 23.46 -20.95
C GLY A 38 26.24 23.08 -19.73
N LEU A 39 26.34 23.84 -18.64
CA LEU A 39 25.61 23.58 -17.40
C LEU A 39 24.13 24.01 -17.46
N GLY A 40 23.84 25.12 -18.16
CA GLY A 40 22.53 25.78 -18.16
C GLY A 40 21.62 25.39 -19.33
N ALA A 41 22.17 25.19 -20.52
CA ALA A 41 21.39 24.95 -21.75
C ALA A 41 21.31 23.46 -22.12
N ILE A 42 22.36 22.68 -21.84
CA ILE A 42 22.36 21.25 -22.18
C ILE A 42 21.45 20.49 -21.22
N LYS A 43 20.46 19.81 -21.80
CA LYS A 43 19.60 18.87 -21.08
C LYS A 43 20.19 17.48 -21.17
N TRP A 44 20.65 16.94 -20.05
CA TRP A 44 21.05 15.55 -19.94
C TRP A 44 19.95 14.73 -19.28
N ARG A 45 19.48 13.67 -19.98
CA ARG A 45 18.36 12.81 -19.55
C ARG A 45 17.09 13.59 -19.15
N GLY A 46 16.81 14.69 -19.85
CA GLY A 46 15.59 15.49 -19.67
C GLY A 46 15.66 16.56 -18.58
N GLN A 47 16.78 16.69 -17.85
CA GLN A 47 17.01 17.78 -16.89
C GLN A 47 18.32 18.55 -17.21
N GLN A 48 18.47 19.75 -16.67
CA GLN A 48 19.68 20.58 -16.84
C GLN A 48 20.85 20.00 -16.02
N VAL A 49 22.09 20.15 -16.49
CA VAL A 49 23.25 19.53 -15.81
C VAL A 49 23.40 20.04 -14.37
N TRP A 50 23.14 21.32 -14.10
CA TRP A 50 23.18 21.87 -12.73
C TRP A 50 22.15 21.23 -11.78
N SER A 51 20.99 20.77 -12.29
CA SER A 51 19.99 20.15 -11.43
C SER A 51 20.48 18.81 -10.91
N TRP A 52 21.27 18.07 -11.70
CA TRP A 52 21.93 16.84 -11.26
C TRP A 52 22.93 17.09 -10.13
N LEU A 53 23.69 18.19 -10.19
CA LEU A 53 24.57 18.59 -9.09
C LEU A 53 23.77 18.94 -7.83
N ALA A 54 22.67 19.70 -7.97
CA ALA A 54 21.80 20.04 -6.84
C ALA A 54 21.18 18.79 -6.19
N LEU A 55 20.73 17.82 -7.00
CA LEU A 55 20.25 16.52 -6.52
C LEU A 55 21.35 15.74 -5.80
N TRP A 56 22.57 15.76 -6.36
CA TRP A 56 23.73 15.10 -5.74
C TRP A 56 24.08 15.67 -4.36
N VAL A 57 24.03 16.99 -4.19
CA VAL A 57 24.25 17.65 -2.88
C VAL A 57 23.10 17.36 -1.91
N ARG A 58 21.85 17.33 -2.39
CA ARG A 58 20.66 17.16 -1.53
C ARG A 58 20.41 15.71 -1.11
N ARG A 59 20.90 14.71 -1.85
CA ARG A 59 20.54 13.29 -1.65
C ARG A 59 20.80 12.73 -0.24
N ARG A 60 21.76 13.30 0.49
CA ARG A 60 22.16 12.86 1.84
C ARG A 60 21.54 13.70 2.96
N ARG A 61 20.73 14.71 2.62
CA ARG A 61 20.11 15.55 3.65
C ARG A 61 18.87 14.82 4.19
N PRO A 62 18.82 14.54 5.51
CA PRO A 62 17.63 13.96 6.11
C PRO A 62 16.45 14.92 5.97
N ILE A 63 15.24 14.35 5.94
CA ILE A 63 13.99 15.11 5.89
C ILE A 63 13.35 14.99 7.28
N ALA A 64 13.68 15.95 8.15
CA ALA A 64 13.07 16.02 9.47
C ALA A 64 11.69 16.67 9.38
N TRP A 65 10.68 16.00 9.92
CA TRP A 65 9.34 16.58 10.13
C TRP A 65 8.94 16.49 11.59
N PRO A 66 8.20 17.49 12.10
CA PRO A 66 7.60 17.43 13.42
C PRO A 66 6.55 16.33 13.49
N GLU A 67 6.30 15.87 14.71
CA GLU A 67 5.23 14.92 15.00
C GLU A 67 3.84 15.52 14.68
N PRO A 68 2.87 14.71 14.24
CA PRO A 68 1.52 15.18 14.01
C PRO A 68 0.86 15.54 15.33
N LEU A 69 0.08 16.62 15.32
CA LEU A 69 -0.64 17.14 16.48
C LEU A 69 -2.12 16.81 16.37
N THR A 70 -2.77 16.55 17.51
CA THR A 70 -4.21 16.40 17.53
C THR A 70 -4.86 17.77 17.52
N VAL A 71 -5.66 18.05 16.49
CA VAL A 71 -6.49 19.24 16.37
C VAL A 71 -7.95 18.82 16.54
N VAL A 72 -8.77 19.70 17.12
CA VAL A 72 -10.20 19.47 17.31
C VAL A 72 -10.98 20.45 16.45
N ASN A 73 -11.95 19.92 15.70
CA ASN A 73 -12.96 20.70 15.00
C ASN A 73 -14.34 20.05 15.21
N ASP A 74 -15.34 20.85 15.59
CA ASP A 74 -16.72 20.38 15.83
C ASP A 74 -16.81 19.18 16.80
N ARG A 75 -16.04 19.23 17.91
CA ARG A 75 -15.92 18.18 18.94
C ARG A 75 -15.33 16.86 18.45
N ALA A 76 -14.88 16.77 17.20
CA ALA A 76 -14.14 15.62 16.66
C ALA A 76 -12.65 15.96 16.51
N GLY A 77 -11.80 15.08 17.03
CA GLY A 77 -10.35 15.19 16.90
C GLY A 77 -9.83 14.58 15.60
N GLY A 78 -8.68 15.07 15.12
CA GLY A 78 -7.93 14.46 14.04
C GLY A 78 -6.45 14.86 14.08
N GLY A 79 -5.59 14.01 13.54
CA GLY A 79 -4.17 14.27 13.41
C GLY A 79 -3.89 15.24 12.28
N ILE A 80 -3.13 16.30 12.58
CA ILE A 80 -2.67 17.29 11.61
C ILE A 80 -1.16 17.44 11.74
N ARG A 81 -0.45 17.36 10.63
CA ARG A 81 0.96 17.76 10.58
C ARG A 81 1.09 19.14 9.96
N TYR A 82 1.86 20.01 10.60
CA TYR A 82 2.25 21.31 10.06
C TYR A 82 3.73 21.32 9.74
N GLN A 83 4.07 21.69 8.50
CA GLN A 83 5.45 21.81 8.06
C GLN A 83 5.53 22.79 6.88
N ASP A 84 6.51 23.69 6.87
CA ASP A 84 6.77 24.62 5.76
C ASP A 84 5.54 25.43 5.31
N GLY A 85 4.70 25.83 6.26
CA GLY A 85 3.45 26.56 5.97
C GLY A 85 2.35 25.70 5.32
N VAL A 86 2.50 24.38 5.29
CA VAL A 86 1.51 23.42 4.81
C VAL A 86 0.95 22.63 5.98
N ALA A 87 -0.37 22.55 6.07
CA ALA A 87 -1.07 21.63 6.96
C ALA A 87 -1.53 20.40 6.19
N VAL A 88 -1.30 19.23 6.79
CA VAL A 88 -1.58 17.93 6.19
C VAL A 88 -2.51 17.14 7.10
N VAL A 89 -3.58 16.59 6.52
CA VAL A 89 -4.47 15.62 7.17
C VAL A 89 -4.49 14.33 6.36
N ALA A 90 -4.60 13.20 7.05
CA ALA A 90 -4.81 11.90 6.43
C ALA A 90 -6.24 11.40 6.68
N VAL A 91 -6.82 10.75 5.68
CA VAL A 91 -8.12 10.06 5.77
C VAL A 91 -7.87 8.61 5.33
N GLN A 92 -8.16 7.65 6.20
CA GLN A 92 -8.09 6.24 5.85
C GLN A 92 -9.35 5.84 5.09
N LEU A 93 -9.17 5.20 3.94
CA LEU A 93 -10.24 4.57 3.17
C LEU A 93 -10.29 3.09 3.54
N LEU A 94 -11.33 2.71 4.28
CA LEU A 94 -11.57 1.33 4.74
C LEU A 94 -12.32 0.52 3.69
N GLY A 95 -13.08 1.19 2.81
CA GLY A 95 -13.83 0.52 1.75
C GLY A 95 -15.02 -0.27 2.28
N LYS A 96 -15.39 -1.32 1.55
CA LYS A 96 -16.48 -2.24 1.91
C LYS A 96 -15.90 -3.50 2.58
N ALA A 97 -16.46 -3.87 3.74
CA ALA A 97 -16.00 -5.06 4.48
C ALA A 97 -16.22 -6.32 3.65
N HIS A 98 -15.27 -7.26 3.71
CA HIS A 98 -15.40 -8.61 3.14
C HIS A 98 -15.82 -8.66 1.66
N SER A 99 -15.52 -7.62 0.88
CA SER A 99 -15.85 -7.59 -0.54
C SER A 99 -14.91 -8.48 -1.35
N PRO A 100 -15.43 -9.41 -2.17
CA PRO A 100 -14.61 -10.32 -2.94
C PRO A 100 -13.82 -9.59 -4.05
N THR A 101 -12.70 -10.20 -4.43
CA THR A 101 -11.95 -9.85 -5.63
C THR A 101 -11.94 -11.03 -6.59
N LEU A 102 -12.46 -10.82 -7.79
CA LEU A 102 -12.52 -11.84 -8.85
C LEU A 102 -11.36 -11.65 -9.83
N PHE A 103 -10.74 -12.75 -10.23
CA PHE A 103 -9.74 -12.76 -11.30
C PHE A 103 -10.44 -12.97 -12.62
N THR A 104 -10.49 -11.93 -13.44
CA THR A 104 -11.09 -11.94 -14.77
C THR A 104 -9.98 -12.18 -15.78
N GLY A 105 -9.68 -13.45 -16.04
CA GLY A 105 -8.53 -13.85 -16.88
C GLY A 105 -7.18 -13.83 -16.15
N SER A 106 -6.08 -13.80 -16.90
CA SER A 106 -4.73 -14.02 -16.36
C SER A 106 -4.04 -12.77 -15.81
N THR A 107 -4.53 -11.57 -16.15
CA THR A 107 -3.84 -10.30 -15.90
C THR A 107 -4.74 -9.17 -15.40
N ALA A 108 -6.02 -9.46 -15.13
CA ALA A 108 -6.98 -8.49 -14.64
C ALA A 108 -7.74 -9.03 -13.44
N THR A 109 -8.15 -8.11 -12.58
CA THR A 109 -8.97 -8.38 -11.40
C THR A 109 -10.10 -7.37 -11.32
N HIS A 110 -11.21 -7.79 -10.73
CA HIS A 110 -12.40 -6.98 -10.55
C HIS A 110 -12.85 -7.08 -9.10
N THR A 111 -13.20 -5.95 -8.51
CA THR A 111 -13.81 -5.87 -7.17
C THR A 111 -14.74 -4.67 -7.12
N GLU A 112 -15.84 -4.80 -6.38
CA GLU A 112 -16.75 -3.70 -6.09
C GLU A 112 -16.19 -2.74 -5.03
N ASN A 113 -15.11 -3.12 -4.34
CA ASN A 113 -14.39 -2.28 -3.39
C ASN A 113 -13.34 -1.43 -4.11
N ALA A 114 -13.81 -0.43 -4.85
CA ALA A 114 -12.97 0.44 -5.67
C ALA A 114 -13.42 1.90 -5.55
N LEU A 115 -12.52 2.82 -5.92
CA LEU A 115 -12.76 4.26 -5.97
C LEU A 115 -12.34 4.79 -7.33
N ASP A 116 -13.18 5.60 -7.95
CA ASP A 116 -12.77 6.41 -9.08
C ASP A 116 -12.00 7.64 -8.57
N VAL A 117 -10.72 7.75 -8.92
CA VAL A 117 -9.89 8.91 -8.57
C VAL A 117 -10.49 10.21 -9.11
N ARG A 118 -11.29 10.16 -10.18
CA ARG A 118 -11.98 11.34 -10.73
C ARG A 118 -12.98 11.94 -9.74
N ASP A 119 -13.60 11.14 -8.89
CA ASP A 119 -14.56 11.59 -7.88
C ASP A 119 -13.91 12.46 -6.79
N LEU A 120 -12.58 12.40 -6.67
CA LEU A 120 -11.81 13.24 -5.76
C LEU A 120 -11.52 14.64 -6.33
N VAL A 121 -11.67 14.86 -7.64
CA VAL A 121 -11.37 16.17 -8.27
C VAL A 121 -12.23 17.30 -7.71
N PRO A 122 -13.57 17.15 -7.54
CA PRO A 122 -14.39 18.17 -6.90
C PRO A 122 -13.95 18.49 -5.46
N MET A 123 -13.34 17.52 -4.77
CA MET A 123 -12.87 17.66 -3.39
C MET A 123 -11.59 18.48 -3.25
N LEU A 124 -10.97 18.92 -4.35
CA LEU A 124 -9.85 19.86 -4.33
C LEU A 124 -10.29 21.29 -3.98
N ARG A 125 -11.58 21.58 -4.04
CA ARG A 125 -12.17 22.88 -3.69
C ARG A 125 -13.17 22.70 -2.56
N HIS A 126 -13.09 23.58 -1.57
CA HIS A 126 -13.97 23.58 -0.41
C HIS A 126 -14.66 24.93 -0.24
N SER A 127 -15.65 24.96 0.66
CA SER A 127 -16.40 26.17 1.00
C SER A 127 -15.49 27.36 1.33
N LEU A 128 -15.98 28.57 1.03
CA LEU A 128 -15.31 29.83 1.36
C LEU A 128 -13.91 29.95 0.72
N GLY A 129 -13.75 29.46 -0.50
CA GLY A 129 -12.51 29.62 -1.29
C GLY A 129 -11.31 28.80 -0.83
N LEU A 130 -11.47 27.89 0.14
CA LEU A 130 -10.38 27.02 0.58
C LEU A 130 -10.06 25.99 -0.52
N THR A 131 -8.79 25.88 -0.88
CA THR A 131 -8.29 24.99 -1.94
C THR A 131 -7.25 24.02 -1.40
N VAL A 132 -7.24 22.81 -1.94
CA VAL A 132 -6.26 21.76 -1.65
C VAL A 132 -5.13 21.86 -2.67
N ASP A 133 -3.90 22.07 -2.19
CA ASP A 133 -2.70 22.17 -3.02
C ASP A 133 -2.40 20.84 -3.73
N SER A 134 -2.55 19.73 -2.99
CA SER A 134 -2.49 18.38 -3.54
C SER A 134 -3.25 17.38 -2.69
N LEU A 135 -3.86 16.41 -3.38
CA LEU A 135 -4.58 15.29 -2.78
C LEU A 135 -3.98 13.98 -3.28
N SER A 136 -3.30 13.25 -2.40
CA SER A 136 -2.65 11.98 -2.76
C SER A 136 -3.48 10.80 -2.30
N LEU A 137 -3.89 9.93 -3.22
CA LEU A 137 -4.40 8.59 -2.94
C LEU A 137 -3.22 7.62 -2.87
N ILE A 138 -2.97 7.09 -1.68
CA ILE A 138 -1.81 6.26 -1.38
C ILE A 138 -2.30 4.88 -0.97
N SER A 139 -2.00 3.86 -1.77
CA SER A 139 -2.29 2.47 -1.46
C SER A 139 -0.99 1.72 -1.20
N GLY A 140 -0.81 1.24 0.03
CA GLY A 140 0.36 0.50 0.44
C GLY A 140 0.02 -0.92 0.88
N GLY A 141 0.90 -1.88 0.59
CA GLY A 141 0.61 -3.28 0.90
C GLY A 141 1.60 -4.25 0.29
N ALA A 142 1.21 -5.52 0.26
CA ALA A 142 1.97 -6.60 -0.37
C ALA A 142 1.02 -7.69 -0.89
N ARG A 143 1.47 -8.41 -1.91
CA ARG A 143 0.77 -9.62 -2.41
C ARG A 143 0.80 -10.74 -1.38
N ARG A 144 1.94 -10.90 -0.71
CA ARG A 144 2.22 -11.96 0.26
C ARG A 144 3.06 -11.43 1.41
N ARG A 145 3.10 -12.21 2.48
CA ARG A 145 4.09 -12.05 3.54
C ARG A 145 5.51 -12.16 3.01
N SER A 146 6.43 -11.32 3.51
CA SER A 146 7.83 -11.31 3.06
C SER A 146 8.67 -12.46 3.64
N THR A 147 8.26 -13.01 4.79
CA THR A 147 8.92 -14.08 5.54
C THR A 147 8.26 -15.44 5.31
N GLY A 148 9.02 -16.52 5.51
CA GLY A 148 8.54 -17.90 5.38
C GLY A 148 8.55 -18.45 3.95
N ASP A 149 8.55 -19.78 3.85
CA ASP A 149 8.67 -20.47 2.56
C ASP A 149 7.33 -20.56 1.81
N TYR A 150 6.26 -20.92 2.53
CA TYR A 150 4.94 -21.09 1.92
C TYR A 150 4.38 -19.83 1.26
N PRO A 151 4.51 -18.60 1.80
CA PRO A 151 4.00 -17.41 1.14
C PRO A 151 4.56 -17.20 -0.27
N ARG A 152 5.83 -17.55 -0.52
CA ARG A 152 6.45 -17.48 -1.86
C ARG A 152 5.86 -18.51 -2.84
N VAL A 153 5.62 -19.72 -2.36
CA VAL A 153 4.97 -20.79 -3.14
C VAL A 153 3.52 -20.40 -3.44
N TYR A 154 2.80 -19.90 -2.44
CA TYR A 154 1.42 -19.43 -2.56
C TYR A 154 1.26 -18.35 -3.64
N ASP A 155 2.09 -17.31 -3.61
CA ASP A 155 2.07 -16.25 -4.63
C ASP A 155 2.39 -16.78 -6.04
N THR A 156 3.26 -17.81 -6.13
CA THR A 156 3.56 -18.47 -7.40
C THR A 156 2.37 -19.26 -7.94
N LEU A 157 1.60 -19.92 -7.07
CA LEU A 157 0.39 -20.67 -7.41
C LEU A 157 -0.79 -19.77 -7.80
N ILE A 158 -0.85 -18.55 -7.26
CA ILE A 158 -1.83 -17.55 -7.71
C ILE A 158 -1.47 -17.05 -9.12
N GLY A 159 -0.20 -16.81 -9.41
CA GLY A 159 0.26 -16.39 -10.73
C GLY A 159 0.31 -14.88 -10.90
N THR A 160 -0.01 -14.38 -12.09
CA THR A 160 0.18 -12.97 -12.48
C THR A 160 -0.98 -11.98 -12.28
N PRO A 161 -2.22 -12.35 -11.90
CA PRO A 161 -3.27 -11.36 -11.69
C PRO A 161 -2.86 -10.29 -10.66
N PRO A 162 -3.22 -9.01 -10.86
CA PRO A 162 -2.91 -7.95 -9.92
C PRO A 162 -3.81 -8.06 -8.68
N TYR A 163 -3.24 -8.51 -7.57
CA TYR A 163 -3.94 -8.64 -6.28
C TYR A 163 -3.07 -8.11 -5.13
N ALA A 164 -3.65 -7.93 -3.96
CA ALA A 164 -2.92 -7.60 -2.75
C ALA A 164 -3.44 -8.44 -1.58
N GLY A 165 -2.62 -9.32 -1.01
CA GLY A 165 -2.98 -10.05 0.21
C GLY A 165 -3.29 -9.08 1.34
N GLN A 166 -2.45 -8.06 1.50
CA GLN A 166 -2.68 -6.91 2.37
C GLN A 166 -2.62 -5.62 1.57
N ARG A 167 -3.59 -4.72 1.77
CA ARG A 167 -3.58 -3.37 1.21
C ARG A 167 -4.35 -2.41 2.09
N GLU A 168 -3.71 -1.33 2.48
CA GLU A 168 -4.33 -0.17 3.12
C GLU A 168 -4.31 1.01 2.16
N THR A 169 -5.38 1.81 2.18
CA THR A 169 -5.53 2.97 1.30
C THR A 169 -5.79 4.23 2.12
N TRP A 170 -5.09 5.30 1.78
CA TRP A 170 -5.11 6.58 2.49
C TRP A 170 -5.24 7.73 1.50
N LEU A 171 -6.00 8.75 1.87
CA LEU A 171 -5.98 10.06 1.23
C LEU A 171 -5.14 11.00 2.09
N VAL A 172 -4.13 11.64 1.50
CA VAL A 172 -3.32 12.68 2.14
C VAL A 172 -3.66 14.01 1.50
N VAL A 173 -4.30 14.87 2.30
CA VAL A 173 -4.80 16.19 1.88
C VAL A 173 -3.81 17.24 2.37
N ARG A 174 -3.31 18.08 1.46
CA ARG A 174 -2.32 19.12 1.78
C ARG A 174 -2.85 20.50 1.44
N ILE A 175 -2.82 21.41 2.41
CA ILE A 175 -3.32 22.79 2.28
C ILE A 175 -2.21 23.75 2.68
N SER A 176 -1.83 24.65 1.77
CA SER A 176 -0.85 25.71 2.05
C SER A 176 -1.51 26.95 2.66
N ALA A 177 -0.87 27.51 3.68
CA ALA A 177 -1.24 28.78 4.29
C ALA A 177 -1.18 29.93 3.28
N LEU A 178 -0.10 29.98 2.48
CA LEU A 178 0.16 31.09 1.57
C LEU A 178 -0.86 31.13 0.42
N HIS A 179 -1.16 29.97 -0.18
CA HIS A 179 -2.14 29.89 -1.26
C HIS A 179 -3.58 30.15 -0.78
N ASN A 180 -3.85 29.94 0.50
CA ASN A 180 -5.18 30.08 1.10
C ASN A 180 -5.28 31.29 2.05
N ALA A 181 -4.36 32.26 1.97
CA ALA A 181 -4.30 33.37 2.92
C ALA A 181 -5.64 34.11 3.05
N GLU A 182 -6.33 34.36 1.94
CA GLU A 182 -7.65 35.00 1.93
C GLU A 182 -8.74 34.12 2.56
N ALA A 183 -8.81 32.84 2.15
CA ALA A 183 -9.77 31.86 2.66
C ALA A 183 -9.61 31.59 4.17
N LEU A 184 -8.40 31.80 4.71
CA LEU A 184 -8.06 31.61 6.11
C LEU A 184 -8.42 32.80 7.01
N ARG A 185 -8.66 34.00 6.44
CA ARG A 185 -9.00 35.21 7.23
C ARG A 185 -10.20 35.01 8.14
N TRP A 186 -11.17 34.22 7.69
CA TRP A 186 -12.44 33.98 8.38
C TRP A 186 -12.46 32.65 9.16
N ARG A 187 -11.31 31.99 9.31
CA ARG A 187 -11.18 30.66 9.93
C ARG A 187 -10.29 30.74 11.17
N ARG A 188 -10.58 29.90 12.17
CA ARG A 188 -9.87 29.89 13.46
C ARG A 188 -8.38 29.58 13.31
N SER A 189 -8.04 28.59 12.51
CA SER A 189 -6.65 28.21 12.24
C SER A 189 -6.56 27.39 10.95
N LEU A 190 -5.35 27.30 10.40
CA LEU A 190 -5.09 26.46 9.23
C LEU A 190 -5.44 24.99 9.49
N GLY A 191 -5.01 24.38 10.60
CA GLY A 191 -5.31 22.96 10.82
C GLY A 191 -6.75 22.67 11.22
N ALA A 192 -7.47 23.61 11.83
CA ALA A 192 -8.91 23.45 11.97
C ALA A 192 -9.59 23.44 10.59
N ALA A 193 -9.14 24.31 9.67
CA ALA A 193 -9.61 24.33 8.29
C ALA A 193 -9.26 23.03 7.53
N THR A 194 -8.04 22.53 7.69
CA THR A 194 -7.56 21.28 7.09
C THR A 194 -8.29 20.07 7.66
N LEU A 195 -8.53 20.03 8.97
CA LEU A 195 -9.33 18.98 9.61
C LEU A 195 -10.77 18.99 9.08
N ALA A 196 -11.40 20.17 8.98
CA ALA A 196 -12.73 20.32 8.40
C ALA A 196 -12.79 19.88 6.91
N ALA A 197 -11.72 20.08 6.15
CA ALA A 197 -11.60 19.54 4.79
C ALA A 197 -11.56 18.00 4.81
N GLY A 198 -10.73 17.40 5.66
CA GLY A 198 -10.66 15.93 5.85
C GLY A 198 -11.98 15.31 6.31
N GLN A 199 -12.69 15.96 7.23
CA GLN A 199 -14.03 15.53 7.70
C GLN A 199 -15.06 15.54 6.57
N ARG A 200 -15.05 16.57 5.71
CA ARG A 200 -15.94 16.65 4.54
C ARG A 200 -15.62 15.62 3.47
N ILE A 201 -14.34 15.38 3.19
CA ILE A 201 -13.90 14.30 2.30
C ILE A 201 -14.38 12.95 2.86
N THR A 202 -14.21 12.72 4.15
CA THR A 202 -14.71 11.51 4.83
C THR A 202 -16.22 11.35 4.67
N ALA A 203 -16.99 12.42 4.88
CA ALA A 203 -18.44 12.40 4.69
C ALA A 203 -18.84 12.11 3.23
N ALA A 204 -18.14 12.71 2.25
CA ALA A 204 -18.38 12.47 0.84
C ALA A 204 -18.06 11.02 0.43
N MET A 205 -16.96 10.45 0.93
CA MET A 205 -16.64 9.02 0.71
C MET A 205 -17.74 8.11 1.26
N ARG A 206 -18.27 8.41 2.46
CA ARG A 206 -19.36 7.63 3.07
C ARG A 206 -20.66 7.74 2.26
N GLN A 207 -20.97 8.91 1.69
CA GLN A 207 -22.11 9.08 0.79
C GLN A 207 -21.98 8.23 -0.48
N GLN A 208 -20.76 7.92 -0.91
CA GLN A 208 -20.48 7.01 -2.02
C GLN A 208 -20.41 5.52 -1.60
N GLY A 209 -20.75 5.20 -0.35
CA GLY A 209 -20.69 3.84 0.17
C GLY A 209 -19.28 3.34 0.52
N ILE A 210 -18.28 4.23 0.58
CA ILE A 210 -16.92 3.92 0.99
C ILE A 210 -16.75 4.29 2.46
N ARG A 211 -16.55 3.29 3.34
CA ARG A 211 -16.23 3.58 4.74
C ARG A 211 -14.88 4.29 4.82
N ALA A 212 -14.84 5.39 5.57
CA ALA A 212 -13.66 6.21 5.74
C ALA A 212 -13.61 6.82 7.15
N LYS A 213 -12.40 7.11 7.63
CA LYS A 213 -12.16 7.82 8.90
C LYS A 213 -11.01 8.82 8.77
N VAL A 214 -11.12 9.96 9.46
CA VAL A 214 -9.99 10.88 9.62
C VAL A 214 -8.96 10.23 10.54
N ALA A 215 -7.70 10.25 10.15
CA ALA A 215 -6.60 9.68 10.91
C ALA A 215 -6.35 10.46 12.20
N THR A 216 -6.08 9.77 13.30
CA THR A 216 -5.48 10.38 14.49
C THR A 216 -3.99 10.67 14.28
N ALA A 217 -3.36 11.40 15.21
CA ALA A 217 -1.91 11.61 15.17
C ALA A 217 -1.15 10.26 15.18
N THR A 218 -1.59 9.31 16.01
CA THR A 218 -1.02 7.96 16.09
C THR A 218 -1.21 7.17 14.78
N ASP A 219 -2.39 7.26 14.16
CA ASP A 219 -2.65 6.60 12.87
C ASP A 219 -1.69 7.10 11.77
N ILE A 220 -1.40 8.41 11.76
CA ILE A 220 -0.44 9.00 10.81
C ILE A 220 0.96 8.41 11.04
N VAL A 221 1.44 8.37 12.29
CA VAL A 221 2.76 7.81 12.61
C VAL A 221 2.86 6.35 12.21
N GLU A 222 1.85 5.54 12.52
CA GLU A 222 1.83 4.11 12.17
C GLU A 222 1.76 3.86 10.66
N MET A 223 0.98 4.66 9.92
CA MET A 223 0.94 4.59 8.46
C MET A 223 2.32 4.95 7.88
N GLU A 224 2.94 6.03 8.33
CA GLU A 224 4.23 6.45 7.83
C GLU A 224 5.34 5.43 8.13
N ARG A 225 5.30 4.81 9.32
CA ARG A 225 6.19 3.71 9.67
C ARG A 225 6.10 2.56 8.67
N ARG A 226 4.88 2.17 8.25
CA ARG A 226 4.66 1.11 7.24
C ARG A 226 5.09 1.53 5.83
N PHE A 227 4.97 2.81 5.48
CA PHE A 227 5.26 3.35 4.14
C PHE A 227 6.71 3.82 3.94
N GLY A 228 7.55 3.72 4.98
CA GLY A 228 8.99 3.92 4.88
C GLY A 228 9.51 5.20 5.52
N ARG A 229 8.88 5.68 6.60
CA ARG A 229 9.34 6.84 7.38
C ARG A 229 10.83 6.78 7.73
N SER A 230 11.33 5.62 8.14
CA SER A 230 12.72 5.49 8.59
C SER A 230 13.76 5.82 7.50
N ALA A 231 13.38 5.74 6.22
CA ALA A 231 14.23 6.15 5.11
C ALA A 231 14.56 7.66 5.14
N LEU A 232 13.75 8.49 5.83
CA LEU A 232 13.90 9.94 5.90
C LEU A 232 14.91 10.40 6.96
N ASP A 233 15.12 9.61 8.02
CA ASP A 233 15.87 10.02 9.21
C ASP A 233 17.39 9.82 9.02
N ALA A 234 17.79 8.74 8.36
CA ALA A 234 19.19 8.41 8.08
C ALA A 234 19.35 7.97 6.61
N PRO A 235 19.36 8.90 5.64
CA PRO A 235 19.38 8.55 4.23
C PRO A 235 20.73 7.95 3.81
N ASP A 236 20.88 6.62 3.93
CA ASP A 236 21.89 5.84 3.20
C ASP A 236 21.40 5.58 1.76
N GLY A 237 21.17 6.69 1.07
CA GLY A 237 20.58 6.72 -0.26
C GLY A 237 21.62 6.43 -1.35
N ARG A 238 21.40 5.35 -2.09
CA ARG A 238 22.02 5.18 -3.41
C ARG A 238 21.33 6.13 -4.39
N TRP A 239 22.00 6.40 -5.51
CA TRP A 239 21.45 7.25 -6.56
C TRP A 239 20.08 6.78 -7.07
N ARG A 240 19.79 5.47 -7.01
CA ARG A 240 18.55 4.87 -7.54
C ARG A 240 17.64 4.27 -6.48
N SER A 241 18.02 4.28 -5.19
CA SER A 241 17.22 3.64 -4.13
C SER A 241 17.60 4.20 -2.76
N VAL A 242 16.68 4.19 -1.80
CA VAL A 242 16.95 4.57 -0.40
C VAL A 242 16.79 3.36 0.49
N ARG A 243 17.61 3.27 1.55
CA ARG A 243 17.49 2.22 2.56
C ARG A 243 16.45 2.62 3.62
N GLY A 244 15.56 1.70 3.95
CA GLY A 244 14.71 1.77 5.14
C GLY A 244 14.88 0.52 6.00
N ASP A 245 14.09 0.41 7.07
CA ASP A 245 14.26 -0.65 8.09
C ASP A 245 13.98 -2.04 7.53
N HIS A 246 13.03 -2.13 6.59
CA HIS A 246 12.53 -3.38 6.05
C HIS A 246 13.03 -3.69 4.63
N GLY A 247 14.04 -2.97 4.13
CA GLY A 247 14.63 -3.22 2.82
C GLY A 247 15.01 -1.96 2.05
N TRP A 248 15.25 -2.13 0.76
CA TRP A 248 15.49 -1.03 -0.17
C TRP A 248 14.16 -0.54 -0.75
N LEU A 249 13.97 0.78 -0.75
CA LEU A 249 12.84 1.46 -1.35
C LEU A 249 13.30 2.09 -2.66
N THR A 250 12.68 1.69 -3.76
CA THR A 250 12.92 2.29 -5.08
C THR A 250 11.61 2.81 -5.65
N THR A 251 11.54 4.12 -5.83
CA THR A 251 10.39 4.80 -6.43
C THR A 251 10.59 5.01 -7.91
N TYR A 252 9.57 4.57 -8.66
CA TYR A 252 9.40 4.78 -10.08
C TYR A 252 8.19 5.69 -10.32
N TRP A 253 8.16 6.33 -11.47
CA TRP A 253 7.02 7.15 -11.89
C TRP A 253 6.43 6.66 -13.21
N TYR A 254 5.14 6.90 -13.39
CA TYR A 254 4.41 6.60 -14.62
C TYR A 254 4.44 7.80 -15.55
N GLN A 255 4.75 7.56 -16.82
CA GLN A 255 4.55 8.57 -17.85
C GLN A 255 3.06 8.94 -17.98
N PRO A 256 2.73 10.17 -18.43
CA PRO A 256 1.33 10.60 -18.58
C PRO A 256 0.43 9.59 -19.30
N ASP A 257 0.89 9.03 -20.43
CA ASP A 257 0.14 8.06 -21.24
C ASP A 257 0.00 6.67 -20.59
N ASN A 258 0.66 6.46 -19.45
CA ASN A 258 0.61 5.22 -18.69
C ASN A 258 -0.27 5.33 -17.42
N ILE A 259 -0.89 6.48 -17.16
CA ILE A 259 -1.80 6.67 -16.02
C ILE A 259 -3.21 6.21 -16.42
N THR A 260 -3.41 4.89 -16.37
CA THR A 260 -4.69 4.20 -16.68
C THR A 260 -4.91 3.09 -15.66
N ALA A 261 -6.16 2.75 -15.35
CA ALA A 261 -6.50 1.78 -14.30
C ALA A 261 -5.77 0.43 -14.50
N GLU A 262 -5.73 -0.07 -15.73
CA GLU A 262 -5.12 -1.34 -16.09
C GLU A 262 -3.60 -1.32 -15.87
N LYS A 263 -2.90 -0.28 -16.36
CA LYS A 263 -1.45 -0.14 -16.21
C LYS A 263 -1.04 0.13 -14.76
N LEU A 264 -1.86 0.86 -14.00
CA LEU A 264 -1.66 1.09 -12.58
C LEU A 264 -1.86 -0.21 -11.77
N ALA A 265 -2.84 -1.04 -12.14
CA ALA A 265 -3.06 -2.35 -11.51
C ALA A 265 -1.85 -3.27 -11.67
N GLN A 266 -1.12 -3.22 -12.79
CA GLN A 266 0.07 -4.07 -13.01
C GLN A 266 1.19 -3.90 -11.98
N ALA A 267 1.22 -2.80 -11.20
CA ALA A 267 2.11 -2.71 -10.03
C ALA A 267 1.88 -3.89 -9.08
N TRP A 268 0.61 -4.23 -8.83
CA TRP A 268 0.19 -5.31 -7.94
C TRP A 268 0.39 -6.70 -8.54
N SER A 269 0.90 -6.82 -9.77
CA SER A 269 1.38 -8.07 -10.36
C SER A 269 2.84 -8.39 -9.97
N MET A 270 3.58 -7.41 -9.45
CA MET A 270 5.00 -7.55 -9.13
C MET A 270 5.22 -8.37 -7.86
N ARG A 271 6.14 -9.32 -7.92
CA ARG A 271 6.60 -10.11 -6.76
C ARG A 271 7.59 -9.29 -5.94
N ALA A 272 7.08 -8.42 -5.07
CA ALA A 272 7.87 -7.55 -4.19
C ALA A 272 7.50 -7.78 -2.71
N ASP A 273 8.40 -7.37 -1.80
CA ASP A 273 8.18 -7.44 -0.34
C ASP A 273 7.25 -6.32 0.16
N GLY A 274 6.94 -5.36 -0.71
CA GLY A 274 5.97 -4.31 -0.47
C GLY A 274 5.86 -3.37 -1.67
N ILE A 275 4.67 -2.80 -1.82
CA ILE A 275 4.34 -1.85 -2.87
C ILE A 275 3.63 -0.68 -2.20
N VAL A 276 4.05 0.55 -2.52
CA VAL A 276 3.31 1.77 -2.20
C VAL A 276 3.02 2.50 -3.50
N HIS A 277 1.76 2.56 -3.86
CA HIS A 277 1.26 3.26 -5.03
C HIS A 277 0.71 4.62 -4.59
N ASN A 278 1.18 5.70 -5.18
CA ASN A 278 0.73 7.05 -4.90
C ASN A 278 0.22 7.73 -6.17
N ILE A 279 -1.06 8.09 -6.19
CA ILE A 279 -1.71 8.86 -7.25
C ILE A 279 -2.04 10.23 -6.66
N THR A 280 -1.37 11.27 -7.13
CA THR A 280 -1.54 12.63 -6.62
C THR A 280 -2.30 13.49 -7.61
N LEU A 281 -3.40 14.07 -7.14
CA LEU A 281 -4.20 15.07 -7.82
C LEU A 281 -3.76 16.48 -7.42
N PHE A 282 -3.81 17.37 -8.40
CA PHE A 282 -3.52 18.80 -8.27
C PHE A 282 -4.71 19.62 -8.80
N PRO A 283 -4.87 20.88 -8.37
CA PRO A 283 -5.84 21.79 -8.94
C PRO A 283 -5.82 21.79 -10.48
N GLY A 284 -7.01 21.82 -11.10
CA GLY A 284 -7.15 21.74 -12.56
C GLY A 284 -7.08 20.32 -13.14
N ALA A 285 -7.38 19.30 -12.33
CA ALA A 285 -7.37 17.88 -12.71
C ALA A 285 -6.00 17.35 -13.18
N GLY A 286 -4.91 18.01 -12.77
CA GLY A 286 -3.56 17.51 -13.00
C GLY A 286 -3.30 16.28 -12.14
N VAL A 287 -2.72 15.22 -12.72
CA VAL A 287 -2.45 13.96 -12.02
C VAL A 287 -1.01 13.48 -12.24
N THR A 288 -0.42 12.90 -11.20
CA THR A 288 0.85 12.14 -11.27
C THR A 288 0.68 10.81 -10.56
N ALA A 289 1.36 9.76 -11.04
CA ALA A 289 1.40 8.48 -10.36
C ALA A 289 2.84 8.01 -10.16
N THR A 290 3.12 7.45 -8.98
CA THR A 290 4.38 6.82 -8.62
C THR A 290 4.15 5.49 -7.93
N VAL A 291 5.08 4.56 -8.09
CA VAL A 291 5.10 3.29 -7.37
C VAL A 291 6.46 3.13 -6.70
N THR A 292 6.44 2.94 -5.39
CA THR A 292 7.60 2.59 -4.59
C THR A 292 7.59 1.10 -4.34
N VAL A 293 8.63 0.42 -4.81
CA VAL A 293 8.82 -1.02 -4.63
C VAL A 293 9.80 -1.23 -3.48
N ARG A 294 9.40 -2.06 -2.52
CA ARG A 294 10.27 -2.54 -1.43
C ARG A 294 10.82 -3.91 -1.77
N SER A 295 12.14 -4.04 -1.72
CA SER A 295 12.85 -5.27 -2.01
C SER A 295 14.04 -5.49 -1.08
N ALA A 296 14.40 -6.76 -0.84
CA ALA A 296 15.57 -7.11 -0.04
C ALA A 296 16.89 -6.52 -0.58
N GLN A 297 17.01 -6.39 -1.91
CA GLN A 297 18.17 -5.83 -2.61
C GLN A 297 17.75 -4.70 -3.56
N PRO A 298 18.62 -3.72 -3.85
CA PRO A 298 18.28 -2.64 -4.76
C PRO A 298 18.21 -3.17 -6.20
N PRO A 299 17.14 -2.86 -6.95
CA PRO A 299 16.96 -3.36 -8.31
C PRO A 299 18.00 -2.76 -9.27
N THR A 300 18.41 -3.55 -10.26
CA THR A 300 19.39 -3.14 -11.30
C THR A 300 18.76 -2.23 -12.37
N GLY A 301 17.46 -2.37 -12.61
CA GLY A 301 16.67 -1.59 -13.56
C GLY A 301 15.18 -1.55 -13.18
N PRO A 302 14.35 -0.80 -13.95
CA PRO A 302 12.92 -0.74 -13.71
C PRO A 302 12.26 -2.10 -14.00
N PRO A 303 11.21 -2.47 -13.24
CA PRO A 303 10.55 -3.77 -13.39
C PRO A 303 9.66 -3.86 -14.64
N SER A 304 9.35 -2.73 -15.28
CA SER A 304 8.67 -2.68 -16.58
C SER A 304 9.08 -1.45 -17.37
N THR A 305 8.85 -1.47 -18.69
CA THR A 305 9.12 -0.34 -19.59
C THR A 305 8.20 0.86 -19.36
N MET A 306 7.05 0.65 -18.71
CA MET A 306 6.09 1.71 -18.35
C MET A 306 6.61 2.61 -17.22
N LEU A 307 7.59 2.12 -16.45
CA LEU A 307 8.10 2.74 -15.26
C LEU A 307 9.45 3.39 -15.50
N LYS A 308 9.58 4.64 -15.09
CA LYS A 308 10.83 5.40 -15.18
C LYS A 308 11.43 5.62 -13.80
N THR A 309 12.75 5.55 -13.73
CA THR A 309 13.50 5.79 -12.49
C THR A 309 13.51 7.28 -12.12
N LEU A 310 13.65 7.57 -10.84
CA LEU A 310 13.84 8.92 -10.29
C LEU A 310 15.24 9.05 -9.65
N PRO A 311 16.32 8.98 -10.45
CA PRO A 311 17.67 9.01 -9.90
C PRO A 311 17.96 10.33 -9.17
N GLY A 312 18.51 10.25 -7.96
CA GLY A 312 18.81 11.40 -7.11
C GLY A 312 17.61 11.98 -6.35
N GLU A 313 16.38 11.57 -6.68
CA GLU A 313 15.13 12.09 -6.11
C GLU A 313 14.40 11.05 -5.23
N GLN A 314 15.02 9.91 -4.96
CA GLN A 314 14.38 8.77 -4.30
C GLN A 314 13.88 9.10 -2.88
N LEU A 315 14.65 9.85 -2.11
CA LEU A 315 14.27 10.27 -0.75
C LEU A 315 13.02 11.17 -0.77
N ALA A 316 13.00 12.15 -1.67
CA ALA A 316 11.85 13.01 -1.89
C ALA A 316 10.65 12.22 -2.42
N ALA A 317 10.87 11.23 -3.28
CA ALA A 317 9.81 10.40 -3.83
C ALA A 317 9.17 9.49 -2.76
N VAL A 318 9.96 8.94 -1.83
CA VAL A 318 9.44 8.23 -0.65
C VAL A 318 8.67 9.19 0.25
N ALA A 319 9.22 10.38 0.51
CA ALA A 319 8.53 11.41 1.30
C ALA A 319 7.17 11.84 0.70
N ALA A 320 7.02 11.82 -0.62
CA ALA A 320 5.74 12.11 -1.29
C ALA A 320 4.62 11.11 -0.91
N ASN A 321 4.99 9.89 -0.48
CA ASN A 321 4.05 8.86 -0.03
C ASN A 321 3.60 9.04 1.42
N LEU A 322 4.12 10.04 2.13
CA LEU A 322 3.91 10.23 3.56
C LEU A 322 3.10 11.51 3.83
N CYS A 323 2.75 11.76 5.09
CA CYS A 323 1.95 12.89 5.54
C CYS A 323 2.76 14.15 5.82
N GLY A 324 3.74 14.45 4.96
CA GLY A 324 4.46 15.73 4.95
C GLY A 324 4.02 16.63 3.80
N PRO A 325 4.61 17.83 3.65
CA PRO A 325 4.41 18.66 2.47
C PRO A 325 4.77 17.91 1.20
N MET A 326 4.10 18.22 0.08
CA MET A 326 4.41 17.58 -1.21
C MET A 326 5.78 18.04 -1.70
N PRO A 327 6.78 17.14 -1.78
CA PRO A 327 8.10 17.53 -2.26
C PRO A 327 8.06 17.79 -3.77
N ARG A 328 8.97 18.65 -4.23
CA ARG A 328 9.11 18.93 -5.65
C ARG A 328 9.95 17.83 -6.32
N LEU A 329 9.31 17.04 -7.16
CA LEU A 329 9.95 16.02 -8.00
C LEU A 329 10.15 16.58 -9.42
N LEU A 330 11.40 16.85 -9.79
CA LEU A 330 11.81 17.41 -11.08
C LEU A 330 11.68 16.40 -12.22
N GLY A 331 11.87 15.12 -11.95
CA GLY A 331 11.80 14.04 -12.94
C GLY A 331 10.39 13.67 -13.40
N ILE A 332 9.35 14.18 -12.75
CA ILE A 332 7.95 13.78 -13.00
C ILE A 332 7.22 14.82 -13.83
N ARG A 333 6.36 14.34 -14.73
CA ARG A 333 5.42 15.15 -15.51
C ARG A 333 3.99 14.89 -15.08
N ARG A 334 3.17 15.93 -15.05
CA ARG A 334 1.73 15.83 -14.79
C ARG A 334 1.00 15.45 -16.07
N ALA A 335 0.04 14.56 -15.96
CA ALA A 335 -1.00 14.35 -16.96
C ALA A 335 -2.24 15.17 -16.60
N THR A 336 -3.20 15.24 -17.51
CA THR A 336 -4.57 15.68 -17.21
C THR A 336 -5.45 14.45 -17.07
N LEU A 337 -6.24 14.39 -16.00
CA LEU A 337 -7.19 13.31 -15.78
C LEU A 337 -8.41 13.51 -16.71
N ASN A 338 -8.47 12.75 -17.79
CA ASN A 338 -9.49 12.91 -18.83
C ASN A 338 -10.70 11.97 -18.68
N GLY A 339 -10.54 10.85 -17.96
CA GLY A 339 -11.53 9.78 -17.85
C GLY A 339 -11.60 9.20 -16.44
N PRO A 340 -12.47 8.19 -16.23
CA PRO A 340 -12.51 7.45 -14.99
C PRO A 340 -11.16 6.75 -14.75
N LEU A 341 -10.69 6.78 -13.52
CA LEU A 341 -9.49 6.08 -13.08
C LEU A 341 -9.84 5.29 -11.82
N VAL A 342 -10.48 4.14 -12.05
CA VAL A 342 -10.97 3.25 -11.00
C VAL A 342 -9.82 2.44 -10.43
N VAL A 343 -9.59 2.55 -9.13
CA VAL A 343 -8.55 1.80 -8.42
C VAL A 343 -9.14 1.03 -7.24
N PRO A 344 -8.75 -0.24 -7.05
CA PRO A 344 -9.20 -1.02 -5.91
C PRO A 344 -8.73 -0.45 -4.56
N ILE A 345 -9.61 -0.53 -3.54
CA ILE A 345 -9.34 -0.17 -2.14
C ILE A 345 -9.30 -1.46 -1.30
N GLY A 346 -8.52 -1.46 -0.21
CA GLY A 346 -8.52 -2.55 0.77
C GLY A 346 -7.90 -3.86 0.25
N PRO A 347 -7.73 -4.88 1.09
CA PRO A 347 -7.09 -6.14 0.67
C PRO A 347 -7.95 -6.96 -0.30
N SER A 348 -7.31 -7.75 -1.16
CA SER A 348 -7.96 -8.84 -1.90
C SER A 348 -8.18 -10.08 -1.02
N GLY A 349 -7.37 -10.24 0.04
CA GLY A 349 -7.51 -11.32 1.02
C GLY A 349 -6.90 -12.65 0.58
N VAL A 350 -7.61 -13.74 0.82
CA VAL A 350 -7.17 -15.11 0.51
C VAL A 350 -7.90 -15.68 -0.69
N LEU A 351 -7.16 -16.34 -1.58
CA LEU A 351 -7.75 -17.15 -2.65
C LEU A 351 -8.53 -18.34 -2.04
N LEU A 352 -9.83 -18.40 -2.31
CA LEU A 352 -10.67 -19.53 -1.93
C LEU A 352 -10.71 -20.57 -3.05
N GLY A 353 -11.12 -20.16 -4.25
CA GLY A 353 -11.30 -21.08 -5.36
C GLY A 353 -12.02 -20.45 -6.54
N LYS A 354 -12.68 -21.27 -7.36
CA LYS A 354 -13.40 -20.81 -8.56
C LYS A 354 -14.88 -20.61 -8.26
N VAL A 355 -15.46 -19.52 -8.75
CA VAL A 355 -16.90 -19.26 -8.73
C VAL A 355 -17.57 -19.66 -10.04
N SER A 356 -18.90 -19.65 -10.08
CA SER A 356 -19.68 -19.79 -11.30
C SER A 356 -19.16 -18.86 -12.41
N GLY A 357 -18.79 -19.42 -13.57
CA GLY A 357 -18.15 -18.70 -14.66
C GLY A 357 -16.62 -18.89 -14.75
N GLY A 358 -16.02 -19.68 -13.85
CA GLY A 358 -14.61 -20.08 -13.93
C GLY A 358 -13.60 -19.06 -13.42
N ASN A 359 -14.06 -17.86 -13.02
CA ASN A 359 -13.23 -16.85 -12.37
C ASN A 359 -12.77 -17.35 -11.00
N ARG A 360 -11.53 -17.04 -10.63
CA ARG A 360 -11.01 -17.32 -9.28
C ARG A 360 -11.41 -16.18 -8.34
N MET A 361 -11.80 -16.50 -7.12
CA MET A 361 -12.25 -15.54 -6.12
C MET A 361 -11.31 -15.52 -4.92
N MET A 362 -10.84 -14.31 -4.59
CA MET A 362 -10.22 -14.01 -3.31
C MET A 362 -11.23 -13.30 -2.39
N LEU A 363 -11.08 -13.53 -1.09
CA LEU A 363 -11.93 -12.93 -0.07
C LEU A 363 -11.09 -12.44 1.12
N PRO A 364 -11.19 -11.17 1.53
CA PRO A 364 -10.63 -10.71 2.78
C PRO A 364 -11.48 -11.21 3.96
N LEU A 365 -10.82 -11.89 4.89
CA LEU A 365 -11.44 -12.46 6.10
C LEU A 365 -11.29 -11.53 7.33
N ASP A 366 -10.54 -10.44 7.18
CA ASP A 366 -10.33 -9.38 8.13
C ASP A 366 -10.96 -8.06 7.64
N ASP A 367 -11.16 -7.12 8.55
CA ASP A 367 -11.58 -5.76 8.26
C ASP A 367 -10.80 -4.75 9.10
N ALA A 368 -10.22 -3.72 8.48
CA ALA A 368 -9.43 -2.72 9.20
C ALA A 368 -10.30 -1.73 10.02
N GLY A 369 -11.62 -1.71 9.79
CA GLY A 369 -12.55 -0.79 10.42
C GLY A 369 -13.25 -1.36 11.65
N GLU A 370 -13.63 -2.63 11.58
CA GLU A 370 -14.47 -3.31 12.56
C GLU A 370 -13.93 -4.71 12.88
N PHE A 371 -14.35 -5.26 14.03
CA PHE A 371 -14.00 -6.63 14.38
C PHE A 371 -14.68 -7.62 13.45
N SER A 372 -13.92 -8.54 12.87
CA SER A 372 -14.44 -9.55 11.95
C SER A 372 -14.69 -10.88 12.66
N ARG A 373 -15.86 -11.47 12.42
CA ARG A 373 -16.25 -12.81 12.85
C ARG A 373 -16.42 -13.70 11.63
N VAL A 374 -15.55 -14.69 11.52
CA VAL A 374 -15.60 -15.68 10.44
C VAL A 374 -15.99 -17.03 11.03
N HIS A 375 -16.91 -17.73 10.38
CA HIS A 375 -17.21 -19.11 10.70
C HIS A 375 -16.94 -20.02 9.50
N ILE A 376 -16.17 -21.08 9.74
CA ILE A 376 -15.83 -22.10 8.75
C ILE A 376 -16.44 -23.42 9.23
N ALA A 377 -17.55 -23.83 8.63
CA ALA A 377 -18.20 -25.12 8.82
C ALA A 377 -17.76 -26.07 7.70
N ALA A 378 -16.58 -26.65 7.86
CA ALA A 378 -15.94 -27.49 6.85
C ALA A 378 -14.99 -28.49 7.50
N GLU A 379 -14.66 -29.55 6.77
CA GLU A 379 -13.63 -30.48 7.17
C GLU A 379 -12.30 -29.77 7.48
N ASP A 380 -11.53 -30.37 8.40
CA ASP A 380 -10.19 -29.94 8.80
C ASP A 380 -9.29 -29.61 7.61
N SER A 381 -9.42 -30.41 6.55
CA SER A 381 -8.60 -30.29 5.35
C SER A 381 -8.78 -28.94 4.66
N LEU A 382 -10.02 -28.44 4.56
CA LEU A 382 -10.35 -27.17 3.96
C LEU A 382 -10.08 -26.01 4.93
N ALA A 383 -10.44 -26.17 6.21
CA ALA A 383 -10.18 -25.16 7.23
C ALA A 383 -8.69 -24.84 7.36
N LYS A 384 -7.83 -25.87 7.45
CA LYS A 384 -6.36 -25.71 7.51
C LYS A 384 -5.82 -24.99 6.29
N ARG A 385 -6.32 -25.29 5.08
CA ARG A 385 -5.92 -24.61 3.83
C ARG A 385 -6.24 -23.12 3.88
N ILE A 386 -7.43 -22.75 4.32
CA ILE A 386 -7.82 -21.33 4.45
C ILE A 386 -6.89 -20.62 5.46
N VAL A 387 -6.62 -21.26 6.60
CA VAL A 387 -5.75 -20.73 7.66
C VAL A 387 -4.32 -20.50 7.16
N ILE A 388 -3.69 -21.47 6.49
CA ILE A 388 -2.32 -21.27 5.97
C ILE A 388 -2.27 -20.18 4.88
N ARG A 389 -3.32 -20.05 4.07
CA ARG A 389 -3.43 -19.00 3.04
C ARG A 389 -3.52 -17.61 3.65
N MET A 390 -4.20 -17.45 4.78
CA MET A 390 -4.23 -16.17 5.50
C MET A 390 -2.84 -15.76 5.99
N ALA A 391 -2.08 -16.70 6.57
CA ALA A 391 -0.70 -16.44 6.97
C ALA A 391 0.17 -16.06 5.76
N ALA A 392 -0.07 -16.70 4.61
CA ALA A 392 0.60 -16.35 3.35
C ALA A 392 0.22 -14.97 2.81
N ALA A 393 -1.05 -14.55 2.94
CA ALA A 393 -1.53 -13.24 2.54
C ALA A 393 -0.94 -12.12 3.42
N GLY A 394 -0.56 -12.42 4.67
CA GLY A 394 0.18 -11.51 5.55
C GLY A 394 -0.20 -11.58 7.03
N GLU A 395 -1.24 -12.35 7.39
CA GLU A 395 -1.77 -12.42 8.74
C GLU A 395 -0.83 -13.13 9.72
N ARG A 396 -0.93 -12.75 11.01
CA ARG A 396 -0.26 -13.44 12.12
C ARG A 396 -1.32 -14.15 12.94
N ILE A 397 -1.26 -15.48 12.96
CA ILE A 397 -2.34 -16.31 13.43
C ILE A 397 -1.95 -16.98 14.74
N THR A 398 -2.84 -16.93 15.74
CA THR A 398 -2.81 -17.85 16.88
C THR A 398 -4.00 -18.79 16.82
N VAL A 399 -3.74 -20.09 16.73
CA VAL A 399 -4.74 -21.15 16.85
C VAL A 399 -4.84 -21.55 18.32
N HIS A 400 -6.03 -21.42 18.89
CA HIS A 400 -6.34 -21.80 20.27
C HIS A 400 -7.08 -23.13 20.27
N THR A 401 -6.44 -24.17 20.78
CA THR A 401 -6.98 -25.54 20.75
C THR A 401 -6.48 -26.35 21.94
N ARG A 402 -7.34 -27.19 22.53
CA ARG A 402 -6.91 -28.25 23.46
C ARG A 402 -6.35 -29.48 22.73
N ASN A 403 -6.65 -29.65 21.44
CA ASN A 403 -6.14 -30.74 20.61
C ASN A 403 -4.99 -30.23 19.74
N LEU A 404 -3.80 -30.13 20.35
CA LEU A 404 -2.60 -29.66 19.65
C LEU A 404 -2.24 -30.51 18.43
N GLN A 405 -2.48 -31.82 18.47
CA GLN A 405 -2.17 -32.73 17.36
C GLN A 405 -2.98 -32.40 16.10
N ARG A 406 -4.26 -32.05 16.26
CA ARG A 406 -5.13 -31.62 15.15
C ARG A 406 -4.49 -30.50 14.32
N TRP A 407 -3.86 -29.53 14.98
CA TRP A 407 -3.33 -28.31 14.33
C TRP A 407 -1.80 -28.30 14.20
N ASN A 408 -1.11 -29.35 14.63
CA ASN A 408 0.35 -29.35 14.65
C ASN A 408 0.96 -29.17 13.25
N SER A 409 0.31 -29.73 12.23
CA SER A 409 0.76 -29.67 10.84
C SER A 409 0.79 -28.25 10.25
N VAL A 410 0.00 -27.30 10.76
CA VAL A 410 -0.04 -25.91 10.23
C VAL A 410 0.98 -24.98 10.88
N ARG A 411 1.72 -25.43 11.90
CA ARG A 411 2.72 -24.60 12.57
C ARG A 411 3.77 -24.10 11.58
N MET A 412 3.97 -22.78 11.57
CA MET A 412 4.96 -22.08 10.75
C MET A 412 5.26 -20.71 11.38
N PRO A 413 6.25 -19.93 10.90
CA PRO A 413 6.68 -18.71 11.58
C PRO A 413 5.55 -17.72 11.96
N ASP A 414 4.48 -17.68 11.17
CA ASP A 414 3.34 -16.77 11.35
C ASP A 414 2.05 -17.47 11.83
N ILE A 415 2.15 -18.75 12.23
CA ILE A 415 1.06 -19.51 12.84
C ILE A 415 1.55 -20.18 14.12
N ALA A 416 1.10 -19.65 15.26
CA ALA A 416 1.29 -20.27 16.56
C ALA A 416 0.08 -21.16 16.89
N VAL A 417 0.32 -22.34 17.46
CA VAL A 417 -0.74 -23.20 18.01
C VAL A 417 -0.51 -23.32 19.51
N VAL A 418 -1.52 -22.95 20.29
CA VAL A 418 -1.44 -22.85 21.76
C VAL A 418 -2.67 -23.48 22.41
N ASP A 419 -2.47 -23.98 23.62
CA ASP A 419 -3.49 -24.56 24.50
C ASP A 419 -4.00 -23.57 25.56
N GLN A 420 -3.63 -22.30 25.44
CA GLN A 420 -4.02 -21.22 26.34
C GLN A 420 -4.90 -20.15 25.65
N PRO A 421 -5.79 -19.48 26.39
CA PRO A 421 -6.61 -18.38 25.86
C PRO A 421 -5.81 -17.18 25.35
N LYS A 422 -4.62 -16.91 25.89
CA LYS A 422 -3.86 -15.70 25.59
C LYS A 422 -3.18 -15.82 24.20
N PRO A 423 -3.49 -14.92 23.24
CA PRO A 423 -2.82 -14.92 21.94
C PRO A 423 -1.34 -14.51 22.05
N VAL A 424 -0.53 -14.95 21.09
CA VAL A 424 0.86 -14.50 20.97
C VAL A 424 0.90 -13.00 20.63
N PRO A 425 1.86 -12.21 21.15
CA PRO A 425 1.97 -10.79 20.84
C PRO A 425 2.00 -10.51 19.33
N GLY A 426 1.19 -9.54 18.88
CA GLY A 426 1.07 -9.17 17.48
C GLY A 426 0.19 -10.10 16.63
N THR A 427 -0.60 -10.97 17.25
CA THR A 427 -1.66 -11.75 16.57
C THR A 427 -2.70 -10.80 15.96
N THR A 428 -2.97 -10.97 14.67
CA THR A 428 -4.04 -10.27 13.95
C THR A 428 -5.30 -11.12 13.83
N VAL A 429 -5.14 -12.45 13.82
CA VAL A 429 -6.24 -13.42 13.69
C VAL A 429 -6.13 -14.50 14.76
N SER A 430 -7.20 -14.72 15.53
CA SER A 430 -7.33 -15.90 16.38
C SER A 430 -8.23 -16.93 15.72
N VAL A 431 -7.77 -18.18 15.65
CA VAL A 431 -8.56 -19.32 15.19
C VAL A 431 -8.95 -20.16 16.39
N VAL A 432 -10.22 -20.53 16.51
CA VAL A 432 -10.75 -21.39 17.58
C VAL A 432 -11.49 -22.58 17.00
N ASP A 433 -11.40 -23.71 17.66
CA ASP A 433 -12.12 -24.95 17.33
C ASP A 433 -13.23 -25.27 18.33
N GLY A 434 -13.67 -24.28 19.12
CA GLY A 434 -14.68 -24.41 20.16
C GLY A 434 -14.14 -24.83 21.54
N THR A 435 -12.87 -25.24 21.65
CA THR A 435 -12.32 -25.72 22.93
C THR A 435 -11.84 -24.60 23.86
N LEU A 436 -11.50 -23.43 23.31
CA LEU A 436 -10.97 -22.27 24.03
C LEU A 436 -11.51 -20.97 23.43
N THR A 437 -11.62 -19.93 24.26
CA THR A 437 -11.99 -18.58 23.83
C THR A 437 -10.81 -17.64 24.02
N PRO A 438 -10.35 -16.91 22.98
CA PRO A 438 -9.21 -16.04 23.07
C PRO A 438 -9.49 -14.79 23.91
N ALA A 439 -8.53 -14.41 24.74
CA ALA A 439 -8.58 -13.22 25.57
C ALA A 439 -7.18 -12.58 25.70
N PRO A 440 -6.98 -11.30 25.30
CA PRO A 440 -7.94 -10.43 24.62
C PRO A 440 -8.27 -10.93 23.20
N ARG A 441 -9.42 -10.53 22.66
CA ARG A 441 -9.81 -10.86 21.28
C ARG A 441 -9.03 -9.98 20.30
N PRO A 442 -8.36 -10.56 19.29
CA PRO A 442 -7.77 -9.77 18.22
C PRO A 442 -8.86 -9.23 17.29
N ASN A 443 -8.44 -8.49 16.26
CA ASN A 443 -9.34 -7.86 15.30
C ASN A 443 -10.23 -8.88 14.55
N THR A 444 -9.68 -10.05 14.22
CA THR A 444 -10.40 -11.11 13.52
C THR A 444 -10.47 -12.39 14.35
N LEU A 445 -11.67 -12.93 14.54
CA LEU A 445 -11.92 -14.22 15.17
C LEU A 445 -12.49 -15.19 14.14
N ILE A 446 -11.80 -16.31 13.93
CA ILE A 446 -12.27 -17.42 13.10
C ILE A 446 -12.66 -18.58 13.99
N SER A 447 -13.89 -19.06 13.84
CA SER A 447 -14.37 -20.28 14.47
C SER A 447 -14.46 -21.39 13.42
N VAL A 448 -13.97 -22.58 13.78
CA VAL A 448 -14.01 -23.77 12.92
C VAL A 448 -14.98 -24.77 13.56
N GLY A 449 -16.00 -25.16 12.81
CA GLY A 449 -17.01 -26.15 13.19
C GLY A 449 -17.05 -27.33 12.21
N GLU A 450 -17.81 -28.35 12.58
CA GLU A 450 -17.97 -29.55 11.74
C GLU A 450 -18.78 -29.25 10.46
N PRO A 451 -18.51 -29.95 9.35
CA PRO A 451 -19.28 -29.80 8.11
C PRO A 451 -20.75 -30.22 8.33
N GLY A 452 -21.68 -29.49 7.70
CA GLY A 452 -23.11 -29.79 7.76
C GLY A 452 -23.83 -29.29 9.02
N GLU A 453 -23.12 -28.84 10.06
CA GLU A 453 -23.74 -28.19 11.20
C GLU A 453 -24.13 -26.74 10.87
N PRO A 454 -25.41 -26.36 11.00
CA PRO A 454 -25.83 -24.99 10.73
C PRO A 454 -25.30 -24.05 11.81
N TYR A 455 -24.60 -23.00 11.38
CA TYR A 455 -24.13 -21.96 12.29
C TYR A 455 -25.29 -21.13 12.83
N ARG A 456 -25.49 -21.15 14.15
CA ARG A 456 -26.61 -20.44 14.83
C ARG A 456 -26.24 -19.05 15.35
N GLY A 457 -25.02 -18.57 15.09
CA GLY A 457 -24.54 -17.27 15.52
C GLY A 457 -24.57 -16.21 14.43
N THR A 458 -24.03 -15.02 14.73
CA THR A 458 -23.79 -13.94 13.75
C THR A 458 -22.33 -13.99 13.28
N ALA A 459 -22.11 -14.18 11.98
CA ALA A 459 -20.80 -14.12 11.34
C ALA A 459 -20.85 -13.13 10.17
N ASP A 460 -19.79 -12.36 10.01
CA ASP A 460 -19.61 -11.43 8.88
C ASP A 460 -19.24 -12.19 7.61
N VAL A 461 -18.53 -13.31 7.79
CA VAL A 461 -18.23 -14.30 6.74
C VAL A 461 -18.60 -15.69 7.22
N LEU A 462 -19.45 -16.37 6.47
CA LEU A 462 -19.81 -17.78 6.69
C LEU A 462 -19.35 -18.62 5.50
N ILE A 463 -18.53 -19.63 5.76
CA ILE A 463 -18.05 -20.61 4.79
C ILE A 463 -18.59 -21.97 5.20
N THR A 464 -19.49 -22.54 4.41
CA THR A 464 -20.12 -23.83 4.70
C THR A 464 -19.81 -24.81 3.58
N GLN A 465 -19.23 -25.97 3.91
CA GLN A 465 -18.96 -27.02 2.96
C GLN A 465 -20.26 -27.69 2.51
N THR A 466 -20.49 -27.74 1.20
CA THR A 466 -21.68 -28.35 0.58
C THR A 466 -21.34 -29.56 -0.31
N GLY A 467 -20.06 -29.80 -0.57
CA GLY A 467 -19.55 -30.94 -1.32
C GLY A 467 -18.08 -31.24 -0.99
N ALA A 468 -17.45 -32.19 -1.67
CA ALA A 468 -16.09 -32.64 -1.35
C ALA A 468 -15.05 -31.50 -1.38
N ALA A 469 -15.15 -30.60 -2.36
CA ALA A 469 -14.32 -29.39 -2.46
C ALA A 469 -15.16 -28.13 -2.73
N THR A 470 -16.47 -28.20 -2.50
CA THR A 470 -17.39 -27.08 -2.79
C THR A 470 -17.85 -26.47 -1.49
N VAL A 471 -17.74 -25.15 -1.40
CA VAL A 471 -18.22 -24.37 -0.26
C VAL A 471 -19.19 -23.29 -0.72
N GLN A 472 -20.17 -22.99 0.11
CA GLN A 472 -20.99 -21.80 0.01
C GLN A 472 -20.38 -20.72 0.91
N VAL A 473 -20.13 -19.55 0.33
CA VAL A 473 -19.48 -18.42 1.01
C VAL A 473 -20.46 -17.26 1.05
N SER A 474 -20.92 -16.90 2.24
CA SER A 474 -21.72 -15.71 2.49
C SER A 474 -20.82 -14.61 3.04
N ALA A 475 -20.68 -13.51 2.30
CA ALA A 475 -19.85 -12.36 2.69
C ALA A 475 -20.38 -11.09 2.01
N ALA A 476 -20.26 -9.93 2.67
CA ALA A 476 -20.69 -8.63 2.14
C ALA A 476 -22.15 -8.60 1.61
N GLY A 477 -23.04 -9.39 2.22
CA GLY A 477 -24.44 -9.51 1.79
C GLY A 477 -24.66 -10.32 0.50
N GLN A 478 -23.60 -10.94 -0.05
CA GLN A 478 -23.66 -11.81 -1.23
C GLN A 478 -23.34 -13.26 -0.85
N VAL A 479 -23.85 -14.19 -1.65
CA VAL A 479 -23.59 -15.63 -1.48
C VAL A 479 -22.97 -16.18 -2.75
N HIS A 480 -21.82 -16.83 -2.61
CA HIS A 480 -21.07 -17.42 -3.70
C HIS A 480 -20.88 -18.91 -3.50
N THR A 481 -21.16 -19.71 -4.53
CA THR A 481 -20.72 -21.11 -4.58
C THR A 481 -19.30 -21.15 -5.13
N VAL A 482 -18.37 -21.71 -4.35
CA VAL A 482 -16.95 -21.74 -4.64
C VAL A 482 -16.45 -23.17 -4.66
N GLU A 483 -15.86 -23.59 -5.77
CA GLU A 483 -15.04 -24.79 -5.83
C GLU A 483 -13.63 -24.46 -5.34
N ILE A 484 -13.28 -24.90 -4.14
CA ILE A 484 -11.99 -24.66 -3.51
C ILE A 484 -10.88 -25.19 -4.41
N GLU A 485 -9.94 -24.31 -4.73
CA GLU A 485 -8.78 -24.70 -5.53
C GLU A 485 -7.78 -25.42 -4.64
N LEU A 486 -7.48 -26.69 -4.91
CA LEU A 486 -6.60 -27.50 -4.08
C LEU A 486 -5.17 -27.47 -4.63
N PHE A 487 -4.24 -26.92 -3.85
CA PHE A 487 -2.83 -26.93 -4.23
C PHE A 487 -2.10 -28.13 -3.62
N ARG A 488 -1.34 -28.86 -4.46
CA ARG A 488 -0.51 -30.00 -4.00
C ARG A 488 0.50 -29.60 -2.93
N ALA A 489 1.06 -28.39 -3.03
CA ALA A 489 2.01 -27.84 -2.06
C ALA A 489 1.42 -27.67 -0.65
N GLU A 490 0.10 -27.66 -0.51
CA GLU A 490 -0.58 -27.53 0.77
C GLU A 490 -0.82 -28.86 1.47
N ASN A 491 -0.68 -30.00 0.78
CA ASN A 491 -0.98 -31.32 1.34
C ASN A 491 -0.17 -31.60 2.62
N ARG A 492 1.07 -31.12 2.69
CA ARG A 492 1.93 -31.25 3.88
C ARG A 492 1.37 -30.59 5.14
N TYR A 493 0.47 -29.63 5.01
CA TYR A 493 -0.18 -28.93 6.14
C TYR A 493 -1.50 -29.56 6.55
N VAL A 494 -2.01 -30.48 5.73
CA VAL A 494 -3.35 -31.06 5.89
C VAL A 494 -3.26 -32.53 6.33
N SER A 495 -2.25 -33.26 5.87
CA SER A 495 -2.01 -34.65 6.25
C SER A 495 -1.63 -34.77 7.73
N ALA A 496 -2.30 -35.68 8.43
CA ALA A 496 -2.00 -36.04 9.82
C ALA A 496 -0.84 -37.05 9.95
N GLU A 497 -0.37 -37.63 8.84
CA GLU A 497 0.73 -38.59 8.88
C GLU A 497 2.07 -37.89 9.12
N PRO A 498 2.80 -38.25 10.19
CA PRO A 498 4.16 -37.79 10.37
C PRO A 498 5.01 -38.33 9.22
N THR A 499 5.76 -37.44 8.57
CA THR A 499 6.72 -37.75 7.48
C THR A 499 7.67 -38.90 7.84
N MET A 500 7.81 -39.27 9.11
CA MET A 500 8.61 -40.42 9.57
C MET A 500 8.10 -41.80 9.09
N LEU A 501 6.80 -41.97 8.79
CA LEU A 501 6.29 -43.28 8.35
C LEU A 501 6.62 -43.61 6.88
N ARG A 502 6.80 -42.60 6.04
CA ARG A 502 7.16 -42.80 4.63
C ARG A 502 8.58 -43.31 4.43
N SER A 503 9.48 -43.02 5.37
CA SER A 503 10.86 -43.53 5.36
C SER A 503 10.95 -45.01 5.73
N LEU A 504 9.99 -45.52 6.52
CA LEU A 504 9.94 -46.93 6.94
C LEU A 504 9.33 -47.82 5.85
N GLU A 505 8.34 -47.34 5.11
CA GLU A 505 7.78 -48.08 3.95
C GLU A 505 8.79 -48.23 2.80
N LEU A 506 9.70 -47.28 2.62
CA LEU A 506 10.79 -47.36 1.64
C LEU A 506 11.97 -48.23 2.11
N ALA A 507 12.10 -48.48 3.42
CA ALA A 507 13.15 -49.34 3.99
C ALA A 507 12.69 -50.80 4.17
N GLY A 508 11.38 -51.09 4.09
CA GLY A 508 10.81 -52.43 4.27
C GLY A 508 10.67 -53.25 2.98
N ALA A 509 11.10 -52.73 1.84
CA ALA A 509 11.05 -53.41 0.55
C ALA A 509 12.46 -53.76 0.04
N GLU A 510 13.14 -54.70 0.72
CA GLU A 510 14.19 -55.49 0.08
C GLU A 510 13.59 -56.83 -0.40
N PRO A 511 13.94 -57.29 -1.61
CA PRO A 511 13.35 -58.48 -2.21
C PRO A 511 14.00 -59.76 -1.67
N LEU A 512 13.17 -60.80 -1.46
CA LEU A 512 13.60 -62.20 -1.35
C LEU A 512 14.06 -62.74 -2.71
#